data_AF-A0A1B9M7X1-F1
#
_entry.id   AF-A0A1B9M7X1-F1
#
_cell.length_a   1.000
_cell.length_b   1.000
_cell.length_c   1.000
_cell.angle_alpha   90.00
_cell.angle_beta   90.00
_cell.angle_gamma   90.00
#
_symmetry.space_group_name_H-M   'P 1'
#
loop_
_entity.id
_entity.type
_entity.pdbx_description
1 polymer ?
#
loop_
_entity_poly.entity_id
_entity_poly.type
_entity_poly.pdbx_seq_one_letter_code
_entity_poly.pdbx_strand_id
1 'polypeptide(L)'
;MAKVKVILFVVPIIAIISTSCSSRGEYCLFGTFKSTFHDYRNAYWQSVDNKKSKASKLDIKKCSQEAENARIVLINIFTQLCTDGHISQEYLPDAVWIQHNYIEDHYFGKSTKKLTGTTEQILTKFLAYDDNDNFPSADRLNKACARYIPKDDILYDYEGIGPDIPFYTNYYFEQCMIKNNFESIAPVTTKTYCNGIGW
;
A
#
# COMPACT_ATOMS: atom_id res chain seq x y z
N MET A 1 74.45 43.50 5.58
CA MET A 1 73.11 43.83 5.04
C MET A 1 72.21 42.61 5.18
N ALA A 2 70.97 42.85 5.60
CA ALA A 2 70.03 41.84 6.07
C ALA A 2 69.07 41.37 4.96
N LYS A 3 68.31 40.31 5.30
CA LYS A 3 67.00 39.90 4.76
C LYS A 3 67.05 39.14 3.41
N VAL A 4 66.24 38.10 3.14
CA VAL A 4 65.06 37.54 3.83
C VAL A 4 64.79 36.12 3.27
N LYS A 5 64.40 35.20 4.15
CA LYS A 5 63.78 33.91 3.81
C LYS A 5 62.36 34.15 3.28
N VAL A 6 61.98 33.55 2.16
CA VAL A 6 60.56 33.34 1.83
C VAL A 6 60.29 31.85 1.75
N ILE A 7 59.44 31.42 2.66
CA ILE A 7 58.98 30.06 2.92
C ILE A 7 57.93 29.72 1.86
N LEU A 8 58.14 28.63 1.11
CA LEU A 8 57.09 28.02 0.29
C LEU A 8 55.99 27.49 1.23
N PHE A 9 54.81 28.09 1.17
CA PHE A 9 53.60 27.53 1.75
C PHE A 9 53.18 26.33 0.90
N VAL A 10 53.51 25.13 1.36
CA VAL A 10 52.87 23.89 0.90
C VAL A 10 51.58 23.76 1.71
N VAL A 11 50.45 24.10 1.11
CA VAL A 11 49.14 23.77 1.65
C VAL A 11 48.92 22.27 1.43
N PRO A 12 48.82 21.43 2.48
CA PRO A 12 48.41 20.05 2.27
C PRO A 12 46.90 20.05 2.00
N ILE A 13 46.54 19.71 0.76
CA ILE A 13 45.18 19.32 0.38
C ILE A 13 44.87 18.05 1.17
N ILE A 14 44.13 18.19 2.27
CA ILE A 14 43.53 17.06 2.98
C ILE A 14 42.47 16.51 2.04
N ALA A 15 42.84 15.45 1.31
CA ALA A 15 41.89 14.60 0.63
C ALA A 15 40.98 13.98 1.69
N ILE A 16 39.77 14.53 1.82
CA ILE A 16 38.71 13.92 2.61
C ILE A 16 38.28 12.68 1.82
N ILE A 17 38.89 11.55 2.18
CA ILE A 17 38.45 10.23 1.78
C ILE A 17 37.09 10.04 2.45
N SER A 18 36.02 10.22 1.66
CA SER A 18 34.64 9.88 2.00
C SER A 18 34.51 8.35 2.13
N THR A 19 35.06 7.81 3.22
CA THR A 19 34.71 6.47 3.67
C THR A 19 33.28 6.52 4.17
N SER A 20 32.44 5.77 3.47
CA SER A 20 31.10 5.38 3.84
C SER A 20 31.08 4.91 5.30
N CYS A 21 30.66 5.81 6.19
CA CYS A 21 30.50 5.54 7.60
C CYS A 21 29.30 4.61 7.77
N SER A 22 29.54 3.29 7.74
CA SER A 22 28.62 2.33 8.33
C SER A 22 28.52 2.67 9.81
N SER A 23 27.38 3.22 10.21
CA SER A 23 27.07 3.71 11.55
C SER A 23 27.13 2.61 12.61
N ARG A 24 28.34 2.30 13.09
CA ARG A 24 28.54 1.76 14.43
C ARG A 24 28.51 2.95 15.40
N GLY A 25 27.68 2.89 16.43
CA GLY A 25 27.37 3.99 17.36
C GLY A 25 28.55 4.55 18.19
N GLU A 26 29.78 4.19 17.85
CA GLU A 26 31.02 4.65 18.49
C GLU A 26 31.51 6.02 17.93
N TYR A 27 30.90 6.55 16.86
CA TYR A 27 31.31 7.80 16.21
C TYR A 27 30.22 8.88 16.11
N CYS A 28 29.25 8.91 17.03
CA CYS A 28 28.27 10.00 17.08
C CYS A 28 28.85 11.23 17.81
N LEU A 29 29.64 12.04 17.11
CA LEU A 29 30.37 13.19 17.66
C LEU A 29 29.50 14.24 18.39
N PHE A 30 28.21 14.34 18.04
CA PHE A 30 27.28 15.31 18.61
C PHE A 30 26.22 14.67 19.52
N GLY A 31 26.48 13.45 19.98
CA GLY A 31 25.53 12.66 20.77
C GLY A 31 24.55 11.87 19.91
N THR A 32 23.61 11.20 20.58
CA THR A 32 22.63 10.31 19.93
C THR A 32 21.23 10.59 20.40
N PHE A 33 20.24 10.36 19.53
CA PHE A 33 18.84 10.29 19.90
C PHE A 33 18.26 8.91 19.56
N LYS A 34 17.28 8.47 20.35
CA LYS A 34 16.51 7.25 20.07
C LYS A 34 15.19 7.65 19.44
N SER A 35 14.84 7.01 18.34
CA SER A 35 13.51 7.11 17.76
C SER A 35 12.87 5.74 17.66
N THR A 36 11.59 5.67 18.01
CA THR A 36 10.76 4.46 17.98
C THR A 36 9.85 4.49 16.78
N PHE A 37 9.81 3.39 16.03
CA PHE A 37 8.94 3.26 14.86
C PHE A 37 8.25 1.90 14.87
N HIS A 38 7.02 1.85 14.37
CA HIS A 38 6.33 0.59 14.11
C HIS A 38 6.98 -0.11 12.90
N ASP A 39 7.35 -1.36 13.09
CA ASP A 39 7.89 -2.22 12.05
C ASP A 39 6.76 -3.00 11.36
N TYR A 40 6.05 -2.29 10.48
CA TYR A 40 4.95 -2.86 9.71
C TYR A 40 5.38 -4.05 8.83
N ARG A 41 6.68 -4.17 8.49
CA ARG A 41 7.19 -5.31 7.72
C ARG A 41 7.18 -6.61 8.51
N ASN A 42 7.27 -6.53 9.83
CA ASN A 42 7.22 -7.67 10.75
C ASN A 42 5.90 -7.71 11.52
N ALA A 43 4.86 -7.07 11.00
CA ALA A 43 3.53 -7.14 11.58
C ALA A 43 3.01 -8.58 11.57
N TYR A 44 2.26 -8.95 12.60
CA TYR A 44 1.64 -10.27 12.73
C TYR A 44 0.25 -10.14 13.34
N TRP A 45 -0.59 -11.14 13.10
CA TRP A 45 -1.94 -11.19 13.63
C TRP A 45 -1.98 -11.91 14.97
N GLN A 46 -2.64 -11.32 15.95
CA GLN A 46 -2.76 -11.83 17.31
C GLN A 46 -4.23 -11.90 17.72
N SER A 47 -4.62 -12.96 18.42
CA SER A 47 -5.99 -13.09 18.94
C SER A 47 -6.25 -12.04 20.02
N VAL A 48 -7.44 -11.43 19.95
CA VAL A 48 -7.94 -10.42 20.90
C VAL A 48 -8.35 -11.07 22.23
N ASP A 49 -8.85 -12.32 22.20
CA ASP A 49 -9.43 -12.98 23.37
C ASP A 49 -8.38 -13.55 24.35
N ASN A 50 -7.08 -13.52 24.02
CA ASN A 50 -6.04 -14.15 24.84
C ASN A 50 -4.67 -13.44 24.85
N LYS A 51 -3.93 -13.64 25.96
CA LYS A 51 -2.52 -13.26 26.10
C LYS A 51 -1.65 -14.00 25.06
N LYS A 52 -1.37 -13.35 23.92
CA LYS A 52 -0.26 -13.63 22.97
C LYS A 52 -0.42 -14.74 21.92
N SER A 53 -1.59 -15.35 21.70
CA SER A 53 -1.70 -16.36 20.63
C SER A 53 -1.71 -15.70 19.24
N LYS A 54 -0.64 -15.91 18.47
CA LYS A 54 -0.59 -15.52 17.05
C LYS A 54 -1.58 -16.34 16.23
N ALA A 55 -2.09 -15.77 15.15
CA ALA A 55 -2.86 -16.49 14.15
C ALA A 55 -2.08 -17.72 13.65
N SER A 56 -2.74 -18.86 13.58
CA SER A 56 -2.12 -20.07 13.05
C SER A 56 -1.95 -19.96 11.54
N LYS A 57 -1.10 -20.83 10.97
CA LYS A 57 -0.99 -20.93 9.50
C LYS A 57 -2.33 -21.29 8.84
N LEU A 58 -3.20 -22.01 9.56
CA LEU A 58 -4.51 -22.39 9.04
C LEU A 58 -5.45 -21.18 8.98
N ASP A 59 -5.44 -20.32 10.00
CA ASP A 59 -6.24 -19.09 10.04
C ASP A 59 -5.82 -18.15 8.90
N ILE A 60 -4.51 -17.94 8.75
CA ILE A 60 -3.95 -17.12 7.67
C ILE A 60 -4.37 -17.71 6.32
N LYS A 61 -4.18 -19.02 6.10
CA LYS A 61 -4.53 -19.67 4.83
C LYS A 61 -6.04 -19.54 4.51
N LYS A 62 -6.90 -19.69 5.51
CA LYS A 62 -8.35 -19.53 5.36
C LYS A 62 -8.69 -18.10 4.92
N CYS A 63 -8.21 -17.10 5.65
CA CYS A 63 -8.48 -15.71 5.30
C CYS A 63 -7.85 -15.29 3.98
N SER A 64 -6.68 -15.83 3.60
CA SER A 64 -6.09 -15.61 2.28
C SER A 64 -6.95 -16.21 1.16
N GLN A 65 -7.54 -17.39 1.37
CA GLN A 65 -8.45 -17.98 0.38
C GLN A 65 -9.76 -17.20 0.26
N GLU A 66 -10.33 -16.73 1.36
CA GLU A 66 -11.52 -15.88 1.33
C GLU A 66 -11.26 -14.57 0.58
N ALA A 67 -10.11 -13.94 0.83
CA ALA A 67 -9.69 -12.73 0.11
C ALA A 67 -9.47 -12.99 -1.39
N GLU A 68 -8.87 -14.12 -1.74
CA GLU A 68 -8.66 -14.50 -3.14
C GLU A 68 -9.98 -14.79 -3.86
N ASN A 69 -10.93 -15.44 -3.20
CA ASN A 69 -12.27 -15.66 -3.75
C ASN A 69 -12.99 -14.31 -3.99
N ALA A 70 -12.86 -13.36 -3.07
CA ALA A 70 -13.41 -12.02 -3.26
C ALA A 70 -12.78 -11.30 -4.45
N ARG A 71 -11.45 -11.41 -4.62
CA ARG A 71 -10.73 -10.87 -5.79
C ARG A 71 -11.30 -11.44 -7.10
N ILE A 72 -11.52 -12.75 -7.17
CA ILE A 72 -12.11 -13.41 -8.35
C ILE A 72 -13.51 -12.86 -8.64
N VAL A 73 -14.35 -12.68 -7.61
CA VAL A 73 -15.69 -12.10 -7.78
C VAL A 73 -15.63 -10.68 -8.33
N LEU A 74 -14.72 -9.83 -7.82
CA LEU A 74 -14.52 -8.48 -8.35
C LEU A 74 -14.08 -8.50 -9.82
N ILE A 75 -13.19 -9.41 -10.20
CA ILE A 75 -12.74 -9.59 -11.60
C ILE A 75 -13.91 -10.04 -12.49
N ASN A 76 -14.78 -10.93 -12.02
CA ASN A 76 -15.95 -11.36 -12.80
C ASN A 76 -16.94 -10.22 -13.00
N ILE A 77 -17.23 -9.45 -11.95
CA ILE A 77 -18.05 -8.23 -12.03
C ILE A 77 -17.45 -7.23 -13.02
N PHE A 78 -16.14 -6.99 -12.91
CA PHE A 78 -15.40 -6.12 -13.83
C PHE A 78 -15.50 -6.61 -15.27
N THR A 79 -15.34 -7.91 -15.49
CA THR A 79 -15.41 -8.52 -16.81
C THR A 79 -16.79 -8.32 -17.44
N GLN A 80 -17.87 -8.60 -16.70
CA GLN A 80 -19.24 -8.37 -17.18
C GLN A 80 -19.52 -6.90 -17.48
N LEU A 81 -19.07 -5.98 -16.63
CA LEU A 81 -19.20 -4.55 -16.90
C LEU A 81 -18.49 -4.14 -18.20
N CYS A 82 -17.32 -4.70 -18.48
CA CYS A 82 -16.56 -4.40 -19.69
C CYS A 82 -17.12 -5.05 -20.96
N THR A 83 -17.68 -6.27 -20.88
CA THR A 83 -18.19 -6.99 -22.05
C THR A 83 -19.64 -6.62 -22.35
N ASP A 84 -20.47 -6.57 -21.30
CA ASP A 84 -21.92 -6.51 -21.43
C ASP A 84 -22.48 -5.14 -21.05
N GLY A 85 -21.67 -4.31 -20.39
CA GLY A 85 -22.06 -2.97 -19.93
C GLY A 85 -22.98 -2.96 -18.71
N HIS A 86 -23.26 -4.13 -18.11
CA HIS A 86 -24.16 -4.27 -16.96
C HIS A 86 -23.75 -5.43 -16.06
N ILE A 87 -24.18 -5.41 -14.80
CA ILE A 87 -23.94 -6.48 -13.82
C ILE A 87 -25.12 -7.44 -13.85
N SER A 88 -24.84 -8.74 -14.04
CA SER A 88 -25.89 -9.77 -13.99
C SER A 88 -26.49 -9.92 -12.59
N GLN A 89 -27.70 -10.49 -12.52
CA GLN A 89 -28.38 -10.72 -11.23
C GLN A 89 -27.61 -11.65 -10.28
N GLU A 90 -26.78 -12.54 -10.83
CA GLU A 90 -25.92 -13.44 -10.04
C GLU A 90 -24.93 -12.67 -9.18
N TYR A 91 -24.29 -11.64 -9.75
CA TYR A 91 -23.24 -10.87 -9.08
C TYR A 91 -23.73 -9.57 -8.42
N LEU A 92 -25.01 -9.20 -8.63
CA LEU A 92 -25.57 -7.99 -8.05
C LEU A 92 -25.48 -7.95 -6.51
N PRO A 93 -25.71 -9.04 -5.75
CA PRO A 93 -25.54 -9.03 -4.30
C PRO A 93 -24.10 -8.72 -3.88
N ASP A 94 -23.10 -9.32 -4.53
CA ASP A 94 -21.68 -9.07 -4.24
C ASP A 94 -21.27 -7.65 -4.62
N ALA A 95 -21.76 -7.14 -5.75
CA ALA A 95 -21.55 -5.77 -6.19
C ALA A 95 -22.05 -4.74 -5.16
N VAL A 96 -23.25 -4.95 -4.64
CA VAL A 96 -23.85 -4.12 -3.57
C VAL A 96 -23.04 -4.25 -2.28
N TRP A 97 -22.57 -5.45 -1.94
CA TRP A 97 -21.72 -5.67 -0.77
C TRP A 97 -20.41 -4.89 -0.87
N ILE A 98 -19.74 -4.94 -2.03
CA ILE A 98 -18.47 -4.24 -2.30
C ILE A 98 -18.65 -2.74 -2.14
N GLN A 99 -19.73 -2.20 -2.69
CA GLN A 99 -20.10 -0.80 -2.54
C GLN A 99 -20.19 -0.40 -1.06
N HIS A 100 -20.98 -1.12 -0.26
CA HIS A 100 -21.31 -0.70 1.10
C HIS A 100 -20.27 -1.05 2.16
N ASN A 101 -19.45 -2.08 1.94
CA ASN A 101 -18.46 -2.49 2.93
C ASN A 101 -17.08 -1.96 2.54
N TYR A 102 -16.63 -2.22 1.31
CA TYR A 102 -15.27 -1.82 0.93
C TYR A 102 -15.18 -0.34 0.56
N ILE A 103 -15.97 0.11 -0.43
CA ILE A 103 -15.80 1.45 -1.00
C ILE A 103 -16.17 2.53 0.03
N GLU A 104 -17.25 2.33 0.79
CA GLU A 104 -17.68 3.24 1.85
C GLU A 104 -16.65 3.34 3.00
N ASP A 105 -16.16 2.20 3.51
CA ASP A 105 -15.21 2.20 4.63
C ASP A 105 -13.84 2.76 4.21
N HIS A 106 -13.34 2.36 3.05
CA HIS A 106 -11.97 2.65 2.63
C HIS A 106 -11.80 4.06 2.08
N TYR A 107 -12.75 4.58 1.30
CA TYR A 107 -12.60 5.86 0.59
C TYR A 107 -13.36 7.03 1.21
N PHE A 108 -14.45 6.78 1.95
CA PHE A 108 -15.35 7.85 2.37
C PHE A 108 -15.54 8.01 3.88
N GLY A 109 -14.89 7.19 4.70
CA GLY A 109 -14.89 7.35 6.15
C GLY A 109 -16.32 7.47 6.73
N LYS A 110 -17.19 6.51 6.39
CA LYS A 110 -18.63 6.47 6.76
C LYS A 110 -19.50 7.60 6.19
N SER A 111 -18.98 8.49 5.35
CA SER A 111 -19.78 9.52 4.67
C SER A 111 -20.28 9.00 3.32
N THR A 112 -21.48 8.44 3.28
CA THR A 112 -22.16 7.97 2.06
C THR A 112 -22.48 9.08 1.04
N LYS A 113 -22.16 10.34 1.34
CA LYS A 113 -22.53 11.51 0.53
C LYS A 113 -21.85 11.63 -0.84
N LYS A 114 -20.90 10.75 -1.19
CA LYS A 114 -20.19 10.79 -2.48
C LYS A 114 -20.46 9.60 -3.41
N LEU A 115 -21.15 8.56 -2.94
CA LEU A 115 -21.53 7.41 -3.78
C LEU A 115 -22.90 7.65 -4.42
N THR A 116 -22.90 8.44 -5.49
CA THR A 116 -24.11 8.74 -6.28
C THR A 116 -24.14 7.93 -7.57
N GLY A 117 -25.30 7.34 -7.85
CA GLY A 117 -25.55 6.56 -9.06
C GLY A 117 -26.08 5.16 -8.77
N THR A 118 -26.27 4.37 -9.83
CA THR A 118 -26.54 2.93 -9.73
C THR A 118 -25.30 2.19 -9.24
N THR A 119 -25.48 0.95 -8.74
CA THR A 119 -24.36 0.08 -8.33
C THR A 119 -23.31 -0.07 -9.44
N GLU A 120 -23.75 -0.20 -10.68
CA GLU A 120 -22.87 -0.27 -11.86
C GLU A 120 -22.07 1.02 -12.06
N GLN A 121 -22.72 2.18 -11.96
CA GLN A 121 -22.05 3.49 -12.06
C GLN A 121 -21.02 3.67 -10.95
N ILE A 122 -21.35 3.22 -9.74
CA ILE A 122 -20.47 3.28 -8.58
C ILE A 122 -19.26 2.38 -8.76
N LEU A 123 -19.46 1.13 -9.15
CA LEU A 123 -18.35 0.20 -9.37
C LEU A 123 -17.49 0.60 -10.56
N THR A 124 -18.09 1.09 -11.63
CA THR A 124 -17.36 1.65 -12.78
C THR A 124 -16.46 2.81 -12.35
N LYS A 125 -16.97 3.73 -11.52
CA LYS A 125 -16.18 4.83 -10.94
C LYS A 125 -15.02 4.32 -10.10
N PHE A 126 -15.28 3.31 -9.26
CA PHE A 126 -14.27 2.69 -8.41
C PHE A 126 -13.15 2.02 -9.23
N LEU A 127 -13.52 1.25 -10.25
CA LEU A 127 -12.57 0.55 -11.14
C LEU A 127 -11.77 1.52 -12.02
N ALA A 128 -12.27 2.74 -12.22
CA ALA A 128 -11.61 3.82 -12.94
C ALA A 128 -10.88 4.83 -12.03
N TYR A 129 -10.81 4.59 -10.71
CA TYR A 129 -10.26 5.52 -9.71
C TYR A 129 -8.80 5.90 -9.99
N ASP A 130 -8.46 7.19 -9.80
CA ASP A 130 -7.10 7.74 -9.85
C ASP A 130 -6.77 8.47 -8.54
N ASP A 131 -5.54 8.35 -8.07
CA ASP A 131 -5.02 9.08 -6.90
C ASP A 131 -5.08 10.61 -7.11
N ASN A 132 -5.22 11.08 -8.36
CA ASN A 132 -5.34 12.50 -8.74
C ASN A 132 -6.79 13.04 -8.84
N ASP A 133 -7.77 12.31 -8.30
CA ASP A 133 -9.05 12.83 -7.79
C ASP A 133 -9.96 13.60 -8.78
N ASN A 134 -9.78 13.47 -10.10
CA ASN A 134 -10.60 14.17 -11.08
C ASN A 134 -11.37 13.21 -11.99
N PHE A 135 -12.56 12.83 -11.49
CA PHE A 135 -13.67 12.22 -12.22
C PHE A 135 -13.44 10.82 -12.83
N PRO A 136 -14.50 9.98 -12.89
CA PRO A 136 -14.44 8.74 -13.68
C PRO A 136 -14.16 9.08 -15.14
N SER A 137 -13.02 8.67 -15.68
CA SER A 137 -12.77 8.79 -17.12
C SER A 137 -13.15 7.49 -17.81
N ALA A 138 -14.04 7.59 -18.80
CA ALA A 138 -14.39 6.45 -19.66
C ALA A 138 -13.14 5.88 -20.36
N ASP A 139 -12.14 6.72 -20.62
CA ASP A 139 -10.81 6.31 -21.11
C ASP A 139 -10.10 5.34 -20.17
N ARG A 140 -10.12 5.59 -18.85
CA ARG A 140 -9.50 4.66 -17.89
C ARG A 140 -10.25 3.35 -17.79
N LEU A 141 -11.58 3.38 -17.81
CA LEU A 141 -12.36 2.14 -17.87
C LEU A 141 -11.99 1.35 -19.14
N ASN A 142 -11.92 2.01 -20.29
CA ASN A 142 -11.53 1.35 -21.55
C ASN A 142 -10.11 0.76 -21.48
N LYS A 143 -9.15 1.48 -20.89
CA LYS A 143 -7.78 0.99 -20.66
C LYS A 143 -7.76 -0.19 -19.69
N ALA A 144 -8.55 -0.12 -18.62
CA ALA A 144 -8.73 -1.25 -17.70
C ALA A 144 -9.27 -2.46 -18.46
N CYS A 145 -10.36 -2.29 -19.20
CA CYS A 145 -10.98 -3.39 -19.94
C CYS A 145 -9.99 -3.98 -20.96
N ALA A 146 -9.27 -3.15 -21.70
CA ALA A 146 -8.25 -3.60 -22.66
C ALA A 146 -7.08 -4.35 -22.01
N ARG A 147 -6.70 -3.98 -20.77
CA ARG A 147 -5.63 -4.66 -20.03
C ARG A 147 -6.03 -6.08 -19.59
N TYR A 148 -7.24 -6.27 -19.05
CA TYR A 148 -7.64 -7.56 -18.44
C TYR A 148 -8.50 -8.43 -19.36
N ILE A 149 -9.06 -7.86 -20.42
CA ILE A 149 -9.84 -8.55 -21.45
C ILE A 149 -9.12 -8.31 -22.78
N PRO A 150 -8.08 -9.11 -23.08
CA PRO A 150 -7.35 -8.95 -24.32
C PRO A 150 -8.32 -9.04 -25.50
N LYS A 151 -8.21 -8.07 -26.40
CA LYS A 151 -8.87 -8.11 -27.71
C LYS A 151 -7.84 -8.52 -28.74
N ASP A 152 -8.20 -9.48 -29.58
CA ASP A 152 -7.33 -9.98 -30.65
C ASP A 152 -5.94 -10.43 -30.14
N ASP A 153 -5.90 -11.05 -28.95
CA ASP A 153 -4.68 -11.49 -28.26
C ASP A 153 -3.67 -10.36 -27.92
N ILE A 154 -4.10 -9.09 -27.99
CA ILE A 154 -3.28 -7.94 -27.62
C ILE A 154 -3.46 -7.66 -26.12
N LEU A 155 -2.37 -7.83 -25.38
CA LEU A 155 -2.26 -7.43 -23.97
C LEU A 155 -1.70 -6.02 -23.89
N TYR A 156 -2.47 -5.12 -23.28
CA TYR A 156 -2.05 -3.74 -23.06
C TYR A 156 -1.42 -3.59 -21.67
N ASP A 157 -0.23 -3.02 -21.62
CA ASP A 157 0.46 -2.72 -20.36
C ASP A 157 0.06 -1.34 -19.83
N TYR A 158 -0.97 -1.30 -18.98
CA TYR A 158 -1.46 -0.09 -18.31
C TYR A 158 -1.31 -0.20 -16.80
N GLU A 159 -0.15 0.14 -16.26
CA GLU A 159 0.15 0.07 -14.81
C GLU A 159 -0.89 0.79 -13.93
N GLY A 160 -1.26 0.17 -12.79
CA GLY A 160 -2.09 0.81 -11.76
C GLY A 160 -3.59 0.95 -12.06
N ILE A 161 -4.13 0.20 -13.03
CA ILE A 161 -5.55 0.27 -13.41
C ILE A 161 -6.19 -1.12 -13.28
N GLY A 162 -7.47 -1.19 -12.88
CA GLY A 162 -8.33 -2.39 -12.92
C GLY A 162 -8.60 -3.09 -11.58
N PRO A 163 -9.22 -4.28 -11.59
CA PRO A 163 -9.70 -4.97 -10.37
C PRO A 163 -8.59 -5.61 -9.51
N ASP A 164 -7.38 -5.80 -10.05
CA ASP A 164 -6.24 -6.42 -9.35
C ASP A 164 -5.45 -5.44 -8.46
N ILE A 165 -6.04 -4.30 -8.12
CA ILE A 165 -5.43 -3.36 -7.19
C ILE A 165 -5.27 -4.08 -5.83
N PRO A 166 -4.04 -4.21 -5.29
CA PRO A 166 -3.76 -5.06 -4.13
C PRO A 166 -4.49 -4.63 -2.84
N PHE A 167 -5.04 -3.41 -2.81
CA PHE A 167 -5.77 -2.86 -1.68
C PHE A 167 -7.08 -3.61 -1.38
N TYR A 168 -7.78 -4.14 -2.39
CA TYR A 168 -9.06 -4.83 -2.19
C TYR A 168 -8.89 -6.20 -1.52
N THR A 169 -7.96 -7.01 -2.03
CA THR A 169 -7.62 -8.33 -1.45
C THR A 169 -7.09 -8.18 -0.02
N ASN A 170 -6.24 -7.19 0.22
CA ASN A 170 -5.71 -6.93 1.57
C ASN A 170 -6.83 -6.53 2.55
N TYR A 171 -7.77 -5.66 2.14
CA TYR A 171 -8.91 -5.30 2.98
C TYR A 171 -9.74 -6.52 3.36
N TYR A 172 -10.08 -7.40 2.42
CA TYR A 172 -10.85 -8.62 2.72
C TYR A 172 -10.12 -9.55 3.67
N PHE A 173 -8.81 -9.69 3.48
CA PHE A 173 -7.98 -10.46 4.39
C PHE A 173 -8.04 -9.88 5.81
N GLU A 174 -7.87 -8.57 5.96
CA GLU A 174 -7.95 -7.87 7.25
C GLU A 174 -9.33 -8.03 7.91
N GLN A 175 -10.42 -7.84 7.17
CA GLN A 175 -11.78 -8.03 7.69
C GLN A 175 -12.03 -9.47 8.13
N CYS A 176 -11.53 -10.46 7.39
CA CYS A 176 -11.60 -11.86 7.81
C CYS A 176 -10.84 -12.08 9.13
N MET A 177 -9.63 -11.55 9.26
CA MET A 177 -8.85 -11.67 10.50
C MET A 177 -9.58 -11.02 11.68
N ILE A 178 -10.13 -9.82 11.50
CA ILE A 178 -10.91 -9.11 12.53
C ILE A 178 -12.15 -9.92 12.93
N LYS A 179 -12.90 -10.46 11.97
CA LYS A 179 -14.08 -11.31 12.22
C LYS A 179 -13.74 -12.58 12.99
N ASN A 180 -12.52 -13.10 12.85
CA ASN A 180 -12.02 -14.24 13.61
C ASN A 180 -11.30 -13.80 14.91
N ASN A 181 -11.60 -12.60 15.43
CA ASN A 181 -11.05 -12.02 16.66
C ASN A 181 -9.52 -11.90 16.64
N PHE A 182 -8.94 -11.48 15.52
CA PHE A 182 -7.53 -11.13 15.43
C PHE A 182 -7.31 -9.63 15.21
N GLU A 183 -6.24 -9.10 15.78
CA GLU A 183 -5.73 -7.75 15.55
C GLU A 183 -4.32 -7.78 14.95
N SER A 184 -4.00 -6.80 14.11
CA SER A 184 -2.66 -6.65 13.54
C SER A 184 -1.74 -5.93 14.52
N ILE A 185 -0.66 -6.58 14.90
CA ILE A 185 0.35 -6.05 15.82
C ILE A 185 1.62 -5.76 15.02
N ALA A 186 1.96 -4.47 14.88
CA ALA A 186 3.25 -4.03 14.35
C ALA A 186 4.26 -3.84 15.51
N PRO A 187 5.31 -4.69 15.63
CA PRO A 187 6.32 -4.55 16.66
C PRO A 187 6.95 -3.15 16.64
N VAL A 188 7.25 -2.60 17.81
CA VAL A 188 7.98 -1.33 17.90
C VAL A 188 9.47 -1.62 17.88
N THR A 189 10.19 -0.96 16.97
CA THR A 189 11.64 -1.00 16.90
C THR A 189 12.21 0.35 17.32
N THR A 190 13.24 0.33 18.16
CA THR A 190 13.97 1.52 18.57
C THR A 190 15.28 1.58 17.81
N LYS A 191 15.50 2.63 17.05
CA LYS A 191 16.76 2.89 16.37
C LYS A 191 17.46 4.09 17.03
N THR A 192 18.77 3.95 17.21
CA THR A 192 19.62 5.03 17.68
C THR A 192 20.22 5.73 16.46
N TYR A 193 20.07 7.05 16.40
CA TYR A 193 20.61 7.90 15.36
C TYR A 193 21.64 8.85 15.96
N CYS A 194 22.68 9.21 15.20
CA CYS A 194 23.59 10.27 15.62
C CYS A 194 22.91 11.64 15.42
N ASN A 195 23.12 12.56 16.35
CA ASN A 195 22.74 13.95 16.17
C ASN A 195 23.59 14.58 15.06
N GLY A 196 22.96 15.45 14.26
CA GLY A 196 23.68 16.34 13.35
C GLY A 196 24.21 17.58 14.08
N ILE A 197 25.04 18.38 13.41
CA ILE A 197 25.64 19.62 13.93
C ILE A 197 24.59 20.67 14.36
N GLY A 198 23.34 20.55 13.88
CA GLY A 198 22.25 21.50 14.15
C GLY A 198 21.05 20.94 14.93
N TRP A 199 21.22 19.82 15.64
CA TRP A 199 20.21 19.28 16.55
C TRP A 199 20.28 19.93 17.93
#